data_AF-A0A967T6V8-F1
#
_entry.id   AF-A0A967T6V8-F1
#
_cell.length_a   1.000
_cell.length_b   1.000
_cell.length_c   1.000
_cell.angle_alpha   90.00
_cell.angle_beta   90.00
_cell.angle_gamma   90.00
#
_symmetry.space_group_name_H-M   'P 1'
#
loop_
_entity.id
_entity.type
_entity.pdbx_description
1 polymer ?
#
loop_
_entity_poly.entity_id
_entity_poly.type
_entity_poly.pdbx_seq_one_letter_code
_entity_poly.pdbx_strand_id
1 'polypeptide(L)'
;MQDDVKNLIYLIFGLFIVVLAAWIGFVFVSSCGLSLNCEKGAAVPKRTPIPTLIPASMPIAQLDGSAPKVSCQISAVGLIGEWVSAGYSETESFDFTDINGQNCVASFYEDVQPLFLEGNLWYTGAPACTTCHNSDLNEATAAMDLSSYAGMLAGSRRASADSQGNDIFGGGEWEASLLYKQLFVERVMPQGRPPSVPAEGPIIFAGSIVE
;
A
#
# COMPACT_ATOMS: atom_id res chain seq x y z
N MET A 1 -5.89 -56.16 -54.43
CA MET A 1 -6.97 -55.36 -53.83
C MET A 1 -7.75 -54.75 -54.99
N GLN A 2 -8.96 -55.25 -55.25
CA GLN A 2 -9.82 -54.79 -56.36
C GLN A 2 -9.98 -53.27 -56.29
N ASP A 3 -9.95 -52.60 -57.44
CA ASP A 3 -10.03 -51.13 -57.51
C ASP A 3 -11.32 -50.59 -56.89
N ASP A 4 -12.37 -51.41 -56.82
CA ASP A 4 -13.62 -51.12 -56.12
C ASP A 4 -13.44 -50.91 -54.60
N VAL A 5 -12.54 -51.69 -53.96
CA VAL A 5 -12.24 -51.54 -52.53
C VAL A 5 -11.45 -50.25 -52.27
N LYS A 6 -10.52 -49.89 -53.17
CA LYS A 6 -9.78 -48.62 -53.08
C LYS A 6 -10.73 -47.42 -53.22
N ASN A 7 -11.62 -47.47 -54.21
CA ASN A 7 -12.60 -46.41 -54.45
C ASN A 7 -13.60 -46.26 -53.30
N LEU A 8 -14.05 -47.38 -52.73
CA LEU A 8 -14.91 -47.37 -51.54
C LEU A 8 -14.19 -46.75 -50.32
N ILE A 9 -12.92 -47.10 -50.10
CA ILE A 9 -12.11 -46.54 -49.02
C ILE A 9 -11.93 -45.02 -49.20
N TYR A 10 -11.58 -44.55 -50.41
CA TYR A 10 -11.44 -43.12 -50.66
C TYR A 10 -12.75 -42.35 -50.53
N LEU A 11 -13.88 -42.94 -50.92
CA LEU A 11 -15.19 -42.34 -50.74
C LEU A 11 -15.55 -42.18 -49.26
N ILE A 12 -15.29 -43.22 -48.44
CA ILE A 12 -15.55 -43.17 -46.99
C ILE A 12 -14.66 -42.12 -46.32
N PHE A 13 -13.36 -42.11 -46.61
CA PHE A 13 -12.46 -41.09 -46.04
C PHE A 13 -12.81 -39.68 -46.51
N GLY A 14 -13.15 -39.50 -47.79
CA GLY A 14 -13.62 -38.23 -48.32
C GLY A 14 -14.88 -37.73 -47.61
N LEU A 15 -15.87 -38.61 -47.44
CA LEU A 15 -17.11 -38.28 -46.75
C LEU A 15 -16.87 -37.95 -45.26
N PHE A 16 -16.01 -38.72 -44.59
CA PHE A 16 -15.63 -38.45 -43.20
C PHE A 16 -15.00 -37.07 -43.04
N ILE A 17 -14.06 -36.69 -43.92
CA ILE A 17 -13.42 -35.37 -43.89
C ILE A 17 -14.43 -34.25 -44.12
N VAL A 18 -15.36 -34.43 -45.07
CA VAL A 18 -16.43 -33.44 -45.34
C VAL A 18 -17.34 -33.27 -44.13
N VAL A 19 -17.76 -34.36 -43.50
CA VAL A 19 -18.60 -34.32 -42.29
C VAL A 19 -17.85 -33.64 -41.13
N LEU A 20 -16.56 -33.96 -40.95
CA LEU A 20 -15.72 -33.33 -39.92
C LEU A 20 -15.60 -31.83 -40.14
N ALA A 21 -15.31 -31.40 -41.37
CA ALA A 21 -15.20 -29.97 -41.72
C ALA A 21 -16.52 -29.22 -41.51
N ALA A 22 -17.64 -29.83 -41.91
CA ALA A 22 -18.97 -29.28 -41.67
C ALA A 22 -19.29 -29.17 -40.17
N TRP A 23 -18.93 -30.18 -39.38
CA TRP A 23 -19.14 -30.16 -37.92
C TRP A 23 -18.27 -29.11 -37.23
N ILE A 24 -16.99 -29.00 -37.57
CA ILE A 24 -16.08 -27.96 -37.04
C ILE A 24 -16.61 -26.57 -37.41
N GLY A 25 -17.05 -26.37 -38.65
CA GLY A 25 -17.66 -25.12 -39.09
C GLY A 25 -18.94 -24.79 -38.33
N PHE A 26 -19.81 -25.78 -38.10
CA PHE A 26 -21.02 -25.62 -37.30
C PHE A 26 -20.71 -25.20 -35.86
N VAL A 27 -19.76 -25.88 -35.20
CA VAL A 27 -19.32 -25.52 -33.84
C VAL A 27 -18.77 -24.09 -33.82
N PHE A 28 -17.88 -23.75 -34.76
CA PHE A 28 -17.30 -22.41 -34.87
C PHE A 28 -18.37 -21.32 -35.05
N VAL A 29 -19.31 -21.50 -35.98
CA VAL A 29 -20.40 -20.53 -36.19
C VAL A 29 -21.33 -20.46 -34.98
N SER A 30 -21.62 -21.59 -34.33
CA SER A 30 -22.47 -21.61 -33.13
C SER A 30 -21.84 -20.88 -31.93
N SER A 31 -20.52 -20.93 -31.79
CA SER A 31 -19.80 -20.29 -30.67
C SER A 31 -19.35 -18.86 -30.98
N CYS A 32 -18.88 -18.59 -32.19
CA CYS A 32 -18.25 -17.32 -32.58
C CYS A 32 -19.12 -16.46 -33.54
N GLY A 33 -20.16 -17.01 -34.15
CA GLY A 33 -20.94 -16.35 -35.21
C GLY A 33 -20.17 -16.28 -36.55
N LEU A 34 -20.46 -15.28 -37.38
CA LEU A 34 -19.72 -14.98 -38.63
C LEU A 34 -18.49 -14.07 -38.40
N SER A 35 -18.16 -13.75 -37.14
CA SER A 35 -17.00 -12.94 -36.79
C SER A 35 -15.80 -13.85 -36.51
N LEU A 36 -14.64 -13.51 -37.09
CA LEU A 36 -13.38 -14.21 -36.85
C LEU A 36 -12.79 -13.93 -35.45
N ASN A 37 -13.39 -13.01 -34.69
CA ASN A 37 -12.81 -12.50 -33.43
C ASN A 37 -13.37 -13.19 -32.16
N CYS A 38 -14.27 -14.16 -32.32
CA CYS A 38 -14.84 -15.02 -31.26
C CYS A 38 -15.14 -14.35 -29.89
N GLU A 39 -15.64 -13.11 -29.88
CA GLU A 39 -15.87 -12.35 -28.63
C GLU A 39 -17.01 -12.91 -27.76
N LYS A 40 -17.88 -13.75 -28.32
CA LYS A 40 -19.02 -14.35 -27.60
C LYS A 40 -18.62 -15.47 -26.63
N GLY A 41 -17.40 -16.02 -26.76
CA GLY A 41 -16.85 -17.02 -25.84
C GLY A 41 -16.19 -16.44 -24.60
N ALA A 42 -15.98 -15.12 -24.55
CA ALA A 42 -15.45 -14.47 -23.36
C ALA A 42 -16.52 -14.51 -22.26
N ALA A 43 -16.20 -15.14 -21.13
CA ALA A 43 -17.05 -15.08 -19.95
C ALA A 43 -17.26 -13.61 -19.60
N VAL A 44 -18.50 -13.12 -19.73
CA VAL A 44 -18.84 -11.79 -19.25
C VAL A 44 -18.53 -11.81 -17.75
N PRO A 45 -17.59 -11.00 -17.25
CA PRO A 45 -17.27 -11.00 -15.85
C PRO A 45 -18.58 -10.75 -15.10
N LYS A 46 -18.91 -11.63 -14.15
CA LYS A 46 -20.05 -11.41 -13.25
C LYS A 46 -19.80 -10.08 -12.56
N ARG A 47 -20.44 -9.02 -13.06
CA ARG A 47 -20.52 -7.76 -12.34
C ARG A 47 -21.43 -8.05 -11.18
N THR A 48 -20.85 -8.24 -10.00
CA THR A 48 -21.60 -7.91 -8.79
C THR A 48 -22.12 -6.49 -9.00
N PRO A 49 -23.37 -6.18 -8.64
CA PRO A 49 -23.74 -4.79 -8.46
C PRO A 49 -22.62 -4.16 -7.66
N ILE A 50 -21.98 -3.11 -8.20
CA ILE A 50 -21.15 -2.25 -7.36
C ILE A 50 -22.12 -1.92 -6.22
N PRO A 51 -21.85 -2.35 -4.96
CA PRO A 51 -22.69 -1.94 -3.85
C PRO A 51 -22.74 -0.45 -4.03
N THR A 52 -23.94 0.10 -4.27
CA THR A 52 -24.12 1.54 -4.45
C THR A 52 -23.25 2.13 -3.37
N LEU A 53 -22.18 2.82 -3.78
CA LEU A 53 -21.31 3.46 -2.83
C LEU A 53 -22.28 4.42 -2.16
N ILE A 54 -22.82 4.01 -1.01
CA ILE A 54 -23.20 4.96 0.01
C ILE A 54 -21.92 5.76 0.08
N PRO A 55 -21.91 7.03 -0.35
CA PRO A 55 -20.72 7.83 -0.20
C PRO A 55 -20.32 7.57 1.24
N ALA A 56 -19.11 7.07 1.44
CA ALA A 56 -18.53 7.15 2.75
C ALA A 56 -18.45 8.66 2.97
N SER A 57 -19.52 9.25 3.51
CA SER A 57 -19.38 10.27 4.49
C SER A 57 -18.52 9.58 5.53
N MET A 58 -17.20 9.68 5.35
CA MET A 58 -16.34 9.87 6.49
C MET A 58 -17.14 10.82 7.39
N PRO A 59 -17.34 10.51 8.68
CA PRO A 59 -17.77 11.53 9.59
C PRO A 59 -16.89 12.73 9.25
N ILE A 60 -17.49 13.79 8.71
CA ILE A 60 -16.85 15.08 8.76
C ILE A 60 -16.55 15.16 10.23
N ALA A 61 -15.26 15.15 10.60
CA ALA A 61 -14.86 15.33 11.98
C ALA A 61 -15.74 16.47 12.45
N GLN A 62 -16.72 16.15 13.30
CA GLN A 62 -17.47 17.19 13.96
C GLN A 62 -16.33 17.90 14.68
N LEU A 63 -16.05 19.12 14.22
CA LEU A 63 -15.27 20.06 14.98
C LEU A 63 -16.10 20.27 16.24
N ASP A 64 -15.96 19.33 17.18
CA ASP A 64 -16.19 19.57 18.58
C ASP A 64 -15.47 20.88 18.83
N GLY A 65 -16.22 21.87 19.30
CA GLY A 65 -15.86 23.29 19.30
C GLY A 65 -14.68 23.65 20.20
N SER A 66 -13.58 22.91 20.13
CA SER A 66 -12.24 23.45 20.32
C SER A 66 -11.94 24.36 19.15
N ALA A 67 -11.47 25.56 19.45
CA ALA A 67 -10.83 26.43 18.47
C ALA A 67 -9.86 25.61 17.59
N PRO A 68 -9.68 25.94 16.30
CA PRO A 68 -8.66 25.30 15.49
C PRO A 68 -7.33 25.45 16.23
N LYS A 69 -6.82 24.33 16.78
CA LYS A 69 -5.48 24.25 17.37
C LYS A 69 -4.57 24.66 16.21
N VAL A 70 -3.91 25.80 16.31
CA VAL A 70 -3.06 26.28 15.22
C VAL A 70 -1.90 25.30 15.11
N SER A 71 -2.01 24.41 14.11
CA SER A 71 -1.04 23.35 13.88
C SER A 71 0.15 23.90 13.12
N CYS A 72 1.34 23.54 13.56
CA CYS A 72 2.58 23.95 12.91
C CYS A 72 2.84 23.09 11.67
N GLN A 73 3.62 23.63 10.73
CA GLN A 73 3.95 22.94 9.49
C GLN A 73 5.38 22.42 9.53
N ILE A 74 5.57 21.14 9.18
CA ILE A 74 6.89 20.48 9.15
C ILE A 74 6.86 19.33 8.13
N SER A 75 8.01 18.93 7.60
CA SER A 75 8.11 17.72 6.77
C SER A 75 7.90 16.46 7.62
N ALA A 76 7.28 15.42 7.05
CA ALA A 76 7.03 14.17 7.79
C ALA A 76 8.34 13.52 8.30
N VAL A 77 9.41 13.53 7.49
CA VAL A 77 10.75 13.07 7.92
C VAL A 77 11.33 13.98 9.01
N GLY A 78 11.14 15.30 8.90
CA GLY A 78 11.59 16.26 9.90
C GLY A 78 10.96 16.02 11.26
N LEU A 79 9.62 15.87 11.32
CA LEU A 79 8.91 15.62 12.59
C LEU A 79 9.39 14.35 13.29
N ILE A 80 9.56 13.26 12.54
CA ILE A 80 10.09 12.00 13.11
C ILE A 80 11.53 12.21 13.61
N GLY A 81 12.34 12.95 12.85
CA GLY A 81 13.72 13.26 13.22
C GLY A 81 13.82 14.04 14.54
N GLU A 82 13.00 15.07 14.71
CA GLU A 82 12.96 15.86 15.96
C GLU A 82 12.52 15.00 17.14
N TRP A 83 11.50 14.15 16.97
CA TRP A 83 11.08 13.21 18.00
C TRP A 83 12.18 12.21 18.39
N VAL A 84 12.86 11.62 17.40
CA VAL A 84 13.97 10.68 17.65
C VAL A 84 15.12 11.37 18.37
N SER A 85 15.47 12.58 17.93
CA SER A 85 16.56 13.39 18.49
C SER A 85 16.25 13.89 19.90
N ALA A 86 14.97 14.09 20.23
CA ALA A 86 14.49 14.37 21.57
C ALA A 86 14.46 13.13 22.50
N GLY A 87 14.94 11.97 22.03
CA GLY A 87 14.99 10.74 22.82
C GLY A 87 13.77 9.84 22.66
N TYR A 88 12.95 10.06 21.61
CA TYR A 88 11.84 9.20 21.20
C TYR A 88 10.88 8.83 22.34
N SER A 89 10.56 9.78 23.23
CA SER A 89 9.67 9.53 24.37
C SER A 89 8.25 9.17 23.91
N GLU A 90 7.63 8.21 24.60
CA GLU A 90 6.24 7.81 24.38
C GLU A 90 5.25 8.84 24.94
N THR A 91 5.59 9.45 26.08
CA THR A 91 4.65 10.24 26.89
C THR A 91 5.03 11.71 26.98
N GLU A 92 6.31 12.03 26.88
CA GLU A 92 6.77 13.41 26.96
C GLU A 92 6.63 14.10 25.61
N SER A 93 6.25 15.37 25.67
CA SER A 93 6.21 16.23 24.49
C SER A 93 7.62 16.66 24.09
N PHE A 94 7.83 16.96 22.81
CA PHE A 94 9.10 17.43 22.27
C PHE A 94 8.91 18.73 21.49
N ASP A 95 9.94 19.57 21.51
CA ASP A 95 9.98 20.83 20.79
C ASP A 95 10.44 20.60 19.35
N PHE A 96 9.91 21.37 18.40
CA PHE A 96 10.43 21.48 17.04
C PHE A 96 10.21 22.89 16.50
N THR A 97 10.93 23.23 15.43
CA THR A 97 10.74 24.49 14.71
C THR A 97 9.95 24.25 13.43
N ASP A 98 8.88 25.01 13.23
CA ASP A 98 8.07 24.95 12.02
C ASP A 98 8.82 25.54 10.80
N ILE A 99 8.28 25.32 9.61
CA ILE A 99 8.86 25.87 8.36
C ILE A 99 8.90 27.41 8.32
N ASN A 100 8.17 28.10 9.18
CA ASN A 100 8.12 29.56 9.29
C ASN A 100 9.04 30.10 10.41
N GLY A 101 9.77 29.23 11.13
CA GLY A 101 10.65 29.60 12.23
C GLY A 101 9.97 29.75 13.60
N GLN A 102 8.74 29.28 13.76
CA GLN A 102 7.99 29.28 15.01
C GLN A 102 8.29 28.01 15.82
N ASN A 103 8.45 28.16 17.14
CA ASN A 103 8.61 27.04 18.05
C ASN A 103 7.27 26.39 18.35
N CYS A 104 7.25 25.06 18.26
CA CYS A 104 6.07 24.24 18.40
C CYS A 104 6.37 23.02 19.26
N VAL A 105 5.33 22.49 19.90
CA VAL A 105 5.41 21.29 20.73
C VAL A 105 4.54 20.22 20.10
N ALA A 106 5.08 19.01 19.99
CA ALA A 106 4.38 17.82 19.51
C ALA A 106 4.49 16.67 20.52
N SER A 107 3.66 15.64 20.34
CA SER A 107 3.69 14.42 21.13
C SER A 107 3.66 13.18 20.24
N PHE A 108 4.14 12.06 20.76
CA PHE A 108 4.20 10.82 20.00
C PHE A 108 2.82 10.37 19.51
N TYR A 109 1.82 10.30 20.40
CA TYR A 109 0.49 9.78 20.08
C TYR A 109 -0.32 10.69 19.15
N GLU A 110 -0.24 12.02 19.33
CA GLU A 110 -1.03 12.96 18.52
C GLU A 110 -0.40 13.21 17.14
N ASP A 111 0.93 13.23 17.05
CA ASP A 111 1.61 13.79 15.88
C ASP A 111 2.50 12.77 15.13
N VAL A 112 3.21 11.91 15.85
CA VAL A 112 4.20 11.00 15.26
C VAL A 112 3.58 9.66 14.85
N GLN A 113 2.84 9.03 15.75
CA GLN A 113 2.23 7.71 15.50
C GLN A 113 1.31 7.69 14.27
N PRO A 114 0.47 8.71 14.01
CA PRO A 114 -0.36 8.75 12.82
C PRO A 114 0.42 8.59 11.51
N LEU A 115 1.66 9.08 11.43
CA LEU A 115 2.52 8.91 10.25
C LEU A 115 2.76 7.44 9.87
N PHE A 116 2.65 6.51 10.83
CA PHE A 116 2.82 5.08 10.59
C PHE A 116 1.48 4.35 10.42
N LEU A 117 0.42 4.84 11.07
CA LEU A 117 -0.89 4.18 11.13
C LEU A 117 -1.82 4.56 9.97
N GLU A 118 -1.70 5.77 9.43
CA GLU A 118 -2.66 6.28 8.48
C GLU A 118 -2.19 6.11 7.03
N GLY A 119 -3.09 5.60 6.21
CA GLY A 119 -2.90 5.59 4.75
C GLY A 119 -3.11 6.99 4.17
N ASN A 120 -2.59 7.21 2.97
CA ASN A 120 -2.67 8.45 2.20
C ASN A 120 -1.94 9.66 2.79
N LEU A 121 -1.21 9.53 3.91
CA LEU A 121 -0.42 10.62 4.47
C LEU A 121 0.82 10.92 3.62
N TRP A 122 1.68 9.93 3.40
CA TRP A 122 2.97 10.10 2.72
C TRP A 122 2.85 10.52 1.24
N TYR A 123 1.79 10.06 0.58
CA TYR A 123 1.34 10.49 -0.75
C TYR A 123 -0.06 9.91 -1.01
N THR A 124 -0.76 10.44 -2.02
CA THR A 124 -2.07 9.95 -2.42
C THR A 124 -2.02 8.47 -2.82
N GLY A 125 -2.77 7.62 -2.13
CA GLY A 125 -2.78 6.17 -2.34
C GLY A 125 -1.70 5.41 -1.54
N ALA A 126 -0.91 6.09 -0.71
CA ALA A 126 0.06 5.42 0.15
C ALA A 126 -0.64 4.46 1.13
N PRO A 127 -0.21 3.19 1.25
CA PRO A 127 -0.67 2.36 2.34
C PRO A 127 -0.09 2.87 3.67
N ALA A 128 -0.80 2.63 4.78
CA ALA A 128 -0.21 2.79 6.11
C ALA A 128 1.02 1.89 6.26
N CYS A 129 2.04 2.32 7.00
CA CYS A 129 3.24 1.53 7.25
C CYS A 129 2.90 0.19 7.93
N THR A 130 1.90 0.22 8.81
CA THR A 130 1.37 -0.96 9.51
C THR A 130 0.72 -2.00 8.60
N THR A 131 0.40 -1.66 7.35
CA THR A 131 -0.05 -2.65 6.37
C THR A 131 0.99 -3.77 6.20
N CYS A 132 2.27 -3.43 6.23
CA CYS A 132 3.38 -4.38 6.09
C CYS A 132 4.21 -4.56 7.36
N HIS A 133 4.12 -3.64 8.32
CA HIS A 133 4.89 -3.66 9.57
C HIS A 133 3.96 -3.66 10.78
N ASN A 134 3.39 -4.82 11.09
CA ASN A 134 2.40 -5.01 12.14
C ASN A 134 2.88 -5.99 13.22
N SER A 135 2.00 -6.26 14.19
CA SER A 135 2.27 -7.12 15.33
C SER A 135 2.40 -8.61 15.00
N ASP A 136 1.93 -9.08 13.84
CA ASP A 136 2.19 -10.46 13.39
C ASP A 136 3.56 -10.54 12.70
N LEU A 137 4.59 -10.82 13.48
CA LEU A 137 5.98 -10.83 12.99
C LEU A 137 6.28 -11.92 11.95
N ASN A 138 5.43 -12.94 11.81
CA ASN A 138 5.61 -13.96 10.77
C ASN A 138 5.20 -13.45 9.39
N GLU A 139 4.25 -12.51 9.35
CA GLU A 139 3.75 -11.87 8.13
C GLU A 139 4.42 -10.52 7.89
N ALA A 140 4.75 -9.80 8.96
CA ALA A 140 5.33 -8.47 8.90
C ALA A 140 6.68 -8.48 8.18
N THR A 141 6.82 -7.61 7.20
CA THR A 141 8.08 -7.41 6.49
C THR A 141 9.14 -6.97 7.49
N ALA A 142 10.30 -7.62 7.40
CA ALA A 142 11.39 -7.42 8.32
C ALA A 142 11.08 -7.73 9.78
N ALA A 143 10.03 -8.52 10.11
CA ALA A 143 9.67 -8.88 11.49
C ALA A 143 9.72 -7.64 12.42
N MET A 144 8.98 -6.60 12.03
CA MET A 144 8.95 -5.28 12.65
C MET A 144 7.51 -4.84 12.83
N ASP A 145 7.20 -4.27 13.99
CA ASP A 145 5.87 -3.74 14.32
C ASP A 145 5.94 -2.21 14.47
N LEU A 146 5.27 -1.48 13.59
CA LEU A 146 5.13 -0.02 13.67
C LEU A 146 3.77 0.42 14.20
N SER A 147 2.93 -0.52 14.66
CA SER A 147 1.58 -0.21 15.14
C SER A 147 1.51 0.32 16.56
N SER A 148 2.57 0.09 17.35
CA SER A 148 2.66 0.49 18.76
C SER A 148 4.04 1.05 19.09
N TYR A 149 4.12 1.89 20.12
CA TYR A 149 5.40 2.38 20.63
C TYR A 149 6.33 1.23 21.05
N ALA A 150 5.81 0.26 21.79
CA ALA A 150 6.56 -0.91 22.23
C ALA A 150 7.08 -1.75 21.03
N GLY A 151 6.29 -1.90 19.98
CA GLY A 151 6.70 -2.57 18.75
C GLY A 151 7.83 -1.84 18.03
N MET A 152 7.74 -0.50 17.94
CA MET A 152 8.76 0.33 17.32
C MET A 152 10.07 0.29 18.12
N LEU A 153 9.98 0.40 19.44
CA LEU A 153 11.13 0.28 20.34
C LEU A 153 11.76 -1.11 20.29
N ALA A 154 10.97 -2.16 20.05
CA ALA A 154 11.47 -3.51 19.87
C ALA A 154 12.28 -3.73 18.58
N GLY A 155 12.15 -2.81 17.61
CA GLY A 155 12.96 -2.76 16.40
C GLY A 155 12.58 -3.78 15.32
N SER A 156 13.52 -4.03 14.41
CA SER A 156 13.32 -4.90 13.24
C SER A 156 14.13 -6.20 13.31
N ARG A 157 13.80 -7.18 12.46
CA ARG A 157 14.46 -8.50 12.37
C ARG A 157 14.45 -9.26 13.69
N ARG A 158 13.35 -9.10 14.44
CA ARG A 158 13.14 -9.75 15.74
C ARG A 158 13.01 -11.26 15.55
N ALA A 159 13.54 -12.03 16.50
CA ALA A 159 13.43 -13.49 16.48
C ALA A 159 12.03 -13.96 16.95
N SER A 160 11.39 -13.18 17.82
CA SER A 160 10.05 -13.39 18.37
C SER A 160 9.45 -12.09 18.90
N ALA A 161 8.16 -12.12 19.25
CA ALA A 161 7.41 -10.98 19.78
C ALA A 161 7.86 -10.47 21.17
N ASP A 162 8.69 -11.23 21.88
CA ASP A 162 9.28 -10.83 23.16
C ASP A 162 10.74 -10.40 23.04
N SER A 163 11.35 -10.60 21.85
CA SER A 163 12.76 -10.27 21.60
C SER A 163 12.94 -8.86 21.06
N GLN A 164 14.09 -8.27 21.40
CA GLN A 164 14.62 -7.06 20.78
C GLN A 164 15.31 -7.41 19.46
N GLY A 165 15.16 -6.54 18.47
CA GLY A 165 15.76 -6.65 17.15
C GLY A 165 16.85 -5.61 16.91
N ASN A 166 17.04 -5.27 15.64
CA ASN A 166 17.85 -4.13 15.24
C ASN A 166 17.11 -2.83 15.58
N ASP A 167 17.76 -1.97 16.34
CA ASP A 167 17.27 -0.63 16.66
C ASP A 167 17.02 0.18 15.38
N ILE A 168 15.80 0.70 15.27
CA ILE A 168 15.36 1.49 14.12
C ILE A 168 15.54 3.00 14.33
N PHE A 169 15.86 3.44 15.55
CA PHE A 169 16.03 4.84 15.96
C PHE A 169 17.49 5.26 16.15
N GLY A 170 18.44 4.33 16.00
CA GLY A 170 19.87 4.66 16.00
C GLY A 170 20.39 5.19 17.34
N GLY A 171 19.78 4.78 18.46
CA GLY A 171 20.11 5.25 19.80
C GLY A 171 19.68 6.70 20.09
N GLY A 172 18.81 7.28 19.26
CA GLY A 172 18.40 8.69 19.35
C GLY A 172 19.12 9.60 18.36
N GLU A 173 20.11 9.08 17.62
CA GLU A 173 20.80 9.81 16.56
C GLU A 173 20.05 9.59 15.23
N TRP A 174 19.22 10.56 14.83
CA TRP A 174 18.30 10.41 13.70
C TRP A 174 18.99 9.99 12.40
N GLU A 175 20.10 10.62 12.03
CA GLU A 175 20.84 10.33 10.80
C GLU A 175 21.52 8.96 10.83
N ALA A 176 21.76 8.39 12.01
CA ALA A 176 22.28 7.04 12.19
C ALA A 176 21.17 5.98 12.19
N SER A 177 19.91 6.39 12.25
CA SER A 177 18.77 5.50 12.37
C SER A 177 18.49 4.70 11.07
N LEU A 178 18.03 3.47 11.22
CA LEU A 178 17.57 2.68 10.07
C LEU A 178 16.35 3.32 9.42
N LEU A 179 15.48 3.97 10.22
CA LEU A 179 14.29 4.62 9.71
C LEU A 179 14.63 5.79 8.78
N TYR A 180 15.57 6.66 9.17
CA TYR A 180 16.10 7.73 8.30
C TYR A 180 16.70 7.17 7.01
N LYS A 181 17.47 6.08 7.13
CA LYS A 181 18.05 5.41 5.97
C LYS A 181 16.96 4.94 4.98
N GLN A 182 15.88 4.31 5.46
CA GLN A 182 14.81 3.82 4.58
C GLN A 182 13.96 4.95 3.97
N LEU A 183 13.63 5.99 4.76
CA LEU A 183 12.71 7.06 4.36
C LEU A 183 13.37 8.14 3.50
N PHE A 184 14.61 8.51 3.83
CA PHE A 184 15.27 9.69 3.26
C PHE A 184 16.49 9.35 2.37
N VAL A 185 17.37 8.46 2.85
CA VAL A 185 18.63 8.14 2.14
C VAL A 185 18.37 7.21 0.95
N GLU A 186 17.81 6.03 1.20
CA GLU A 186 17.53 5.02 0.17
C GLU A 186 16.17 5.24 -0.50
N ARG A 187 15.22 5.88 0.21
CA ARG A 187 13.86 6.19 -0.27
C ARG A 187 13.12 4.97 -0.80
N VAL A 188 13.41 3.81 -0.23
CA VAL A 188 12.73 2.54 -0.55
C VAL A 188 11.39 2.43 0.17
N MET A 189 11.17 3.27 1.19
CA MET A 189 9.89 3.42 1.88
C MET A 189 9.37 4.87 1.82
N PRO A 190 8.04 5.06 1.79
CA PRO A 190 7.03 4.02 1.56
C PRO A 190 7.02 3.51 0.12
N GLN A 191 6.70 2.23 -0.09
CA GLN A 191 6.76 1.57 -1.40
C GLN A 191 5.76 2.18 -2.40
N GLY A 192 6.24 2.55 -3.59
CA GLY A 192 5.38 3.15 -4.62
C GLY A 192 5.31 4.68 -4.57
N ARG A 193 6.17 5.31 -3.76
CA ARG A 193 6.36 6.76 -3.72
C ARG A 193 6.63 7.34 -5.12
N PRO A 194 5.79 8.26 -5.62
CA PRO A 194 6.02 8.89 -6.91
C PRO A 194 7.16 9.91 -6.83
N PRO A 195 7.88 10.19 -7.95
CA PRO A 195 8.98 11.15 -7.98
C PRO A 195 8.60 12.59 -7.62
N SER A 196 7.30 12.92 -7.63
CA SER A 196 6.78 14.24 -7.29
C SER A 196 6.74 14.53 -5.79
N VAL A 197 6.89 13.52 -4.92
CA VAL A 197 6.90 13.73 -3.47
C VAL A 197 8.25 14.34 -3.06
N PRO A 198 8.27 15.44 -2.28
CA PRO A 198 9.52 16.04 -1.80
C PRO A 198 10.38 15.03 -1.06
N ALA A 199 11.71 15.20 -1.06
CA ALA A 199 12.66 14.22 -0.50
C ALA A 199 12.40 13.87 0.99
N GLU A 200 11.96 14.83 1.78
CA GLU A 200 11.62 14.67 3.21
C GLU A 200 10.16 14.25 3.45
N GLY A 201 9.46 13.85 2.39
CA GLY A 201 8.04 13.52 2.47
C GLY A 201 7.15 14.75 2.33
N PRO A 202 5.84 14.59 2.57
CA PRO A 202 4.88 15.69 2.52
C PRO A 202 5.10 16.66 3.67
N ILE A 203 4.67 17.91 3.47
CA ILE A 203 4.47 18.84 4.58
C ILE A 203 3.17 18.46 5.27
N ILE A 204 3.23 18.28 6.58
CA ILE A 204 2.10 17.94 7.44
C ILE A 204 1.86 19.03 8.47
N PHE A 205 0.66 19.00 9.04
CA PHE A 205 0.27 19.83 10.16
C PHE A 205 0.41 19.02 11.44
N ALA A 206 1.27 19.46 12.36
CA ALA A 206 1.57 18.78 13.60
C ALA A 206 1.79 19.78 14.74
N GLY A 207 1.55 19.31 15.97
CA GLY A 207 1.82 20.04 17.19
C GLY A 207 0.97 21.29 17.37
N SER A 208 1.37 22.10 18.36
CA SER A 208 0.80 23.41 18.64
C SER A 208 1.90 24.41 18.95
N ILE A 209 1.66 25.67 18.60
CA ILE A 209 2.56 26.78 18.90
C ILE A 209 2.79 26.90 20.41
N VAL A 210 4.04 27.10 20.82
CA VAL A 210 4.38 27.47 22.20
C VAL A 210 4.08 28.95 22.38
N GLU A 211 3.09 29.29 23.23
CA GLU A 211 2.81 30.67 23.63
C GLU A 211 3.89 31.27 24.53
#